data_AF-A0A9P0GCM5-F1
#
_entry.id   AF-A0A9P0GCM5-F1
#
_cell.length_a   1.000
_cell.length_b   1.000
_cell.length_c   1.000
_cell.angle_alpha   90.00
_cell.angle_beta   90.00
_cell.angle_gamma   90.00
#
_symmetry.space_group_name_H-M   'P 1'
#
loop_
_entity.id
_entity.type
_entity.pdbx_description
1 polymer ?
#
loop_
_entity_poly.entity_id
_entity_poly.type
_entity_poly.pdbx_seq_one_letter_code
_entity_poly.pdbx_strand_id
1 'polypeptide(L)'
;MPVIRKVVSKRTGRRPVLVEFDNAKIKLEAEKNLEVNLFETPLGEHLVGVTSNKMLYTGIIDEDDLYNNFILIHKKESDEIKLIQVDTAIVRPHFNKISFSGITNPLDNSISELNKQFGSKKAKRVTEQRERLTMNIDAVKEQLESTVADIRVEETEQVSENNSLYRPKINRDASTPDGVYNLEDLVEAYILDTLAVEAGNIMNAGAADQFGLCQFSTSNINRILSNEYTEEERIRRITIFLYINYLIKFMVTPMKSITKKFVVCDKSIDVNNQILNTFSEMGQSGRARPLHMKDKALCYTMILAAIAMDFEVDVELLSKDLKVGVKKAVEVARILAFNAKVNNKNVVQLKLPLPAPITYTPKRKR
;
A
#
# COMPACT_ATOMS: atom_id res chain seq x y z
N MET A 1 -8.95 54.66 51.07
CA MET A 1 -7.99 53.78 50.38
C MET A 1 -8.01 52.46 51.09
N PRO A 2 -8.25 51.34 50.39
CA PRO A 2 -8.36 50.05 51.05
C PRO A 2 -7.00 49.68 51.67
N VAL A 3 -7.03 49.20 52.92
CA VAL A 3 -5.81 48.93 53.70
C VAL A 3 -5.52 47.43 53.67
N ILE A 4 -4.30 47.06 53.31
CA ILE A 4 -3.84 45.67 53.36
C ILE A 4 -3.71 45.29 54.84
N ARG A 5 -4.62 44.47 55.34
CA ARG A 5 -4.68 44.13 56.77
C ARG A 5 -3.91 42.85 57.09
N LYS A 6 -3.75 41.95 56.12
CA LYS A 6 -3.10 40.65 56.32
C LYS A 6 -2.49 40.11 55.04
N VAL A 7 -1.21 39.75 55.11
CA VAL A 7 -0.50 38.98 54.08
C VAL A 7 -0.27 37.58 54.64
N VAL A 8 -0.76 36.56 53.95
CA VAL A 8 -0.58 35.15 54.31
C VAL A 8 0.46 34.53 53.39
N SER A 9 1.72 34.57 53.83
CA SER A 9 2.84 33.85 53.21
C SER A 9 3.15 32.62 54.07
N LYS A 10 2.52 31.48 53.80
CA LYS A 10 2.88 30.23 54.50
C LYS A 10 4.17 29.69 53.87
N ARG A 11 5.29 29.72 54.62
CA ARG A 11 6.51 28.97 54.25
C ARG A 11 6.39 27.47 54.54
N THR A 12 5.49 27.08 55.43
CA THR A 12 5.26 25.68 55.80
C THR A 12 3.75 25.38 55.87
N GLY A 13 3.32 24.39 55.09
CA GLY A 13 1.93 23.96 54.92
C GLY A 13 1.40 24.14 53.49
N ARG A 14 0.35 23.41 53.14
CA ARG A 14 -0.26 23.42 51.78
C ARG A 14 -0.70 24.83 51.39
N ARG A 15 -0.11 25.38 50.33
CA ARG A 15 -0.53 26.63 49.67
C ARG A 15 -1.65 26.34 48.67
N PRO A 16 -2.50 27.33 48.36
CA PRO A 16 -3.41 27.22 47.23
C PRO A 16 -2.59 27.23 45.93
N VAL A 17 -3.00 26.39 44.98
CA VAL A 17 -2.37 26.28 43.66
C VAL A 17 -3.35 26.77 42.60
N LEU A 18 -2.92 27.71 41.77
CA LEU A 18 -3.68 28.21 40.64
C LEU A 18 -3.36 27.34 39.42
N VAL A 19 -4.38 26.64 38.93
CA VAL A 19 -4.25 25.69 37.84
C VAL A 19 -4.72 26.33 36.53
N GLU A 20 -3.83 26.38 35.54
CA GLU A 20 -4.15 26.83 34.19
C GLU A 20 -4.12 25.65 33.22
N PHE A 21 -5.13 25.54 32.34
CA PHE A 21 -5.21 24.47 31.35
C PHE A 21 -4.63 24.96 30.03
N ASP A 22 -3.64 24.25 29.50
CA ASP A 22 -2.91 24.63 28.27
C ASP A 22 -3.86 24.77 27.05
N ASN A 23 -4.93 23.96 27.01
CA ASN A 23 -5.77 23.80 25.81
C ASN A 23 -7.24 24.24 25.96
N ALA A 24 -7.69 24.76 27.13
CA ALA A 24 -9.11 25.07 27.32
C ALA A 24 -9.39 26.01 28.51
N LYS A 25 -10.58 26.65 28.51
CA LYS A 25 -11.19 27.25 29.70
C LYS A 25 -12.30 26.33 30.22
N ILE A 26 -12.35 26.10 31.53
CA ILE A 26 -13.43 25.32 32.16
C ILE A 26 -14.77 26.05 31.92
N LYS A 27 -15.80 25.32 31.49
CA LYS A 27 -17.17 25.84 31.38
C LYS A 27 -17.84 25.84 32.75
N LEU A 28 -18.69 26.84 33.03
CA LEU A 28 -19.37 27.14 34.30
C LEU A 28 -20.25 26.02 34.92
N GLU A 29 -20.30 24.82 34.33
CA GLU A 29 -21.05 23.66 34.86
C GLU A 29 -20.17 22.40 35.02
N ALA A 30 -18.94 22.42 34.48
CA ALA A 30 -18.02 21.28 34.51
C ALA A 30 -17.23 21.17 35.83
N GLU A 31 -17.27 22.20 36.68
CA GLU A 31 -16.54 22.26 37.95
C GLU A 31 -16.92 21.13 38.93
N LYS A 32 -18.17 20.65 38.89
CA LYS A 32 -18.64 19.57 39.77
C LYS A 32 -18.11 18.19 39.40
N ASN A 33 -17.61 18.03 38.18
CA ASN A 33 -17.14 16.74 37.63
C ASN A 33 -15.62 16.68 37.50
N LEU A 34 -14.90 17.60 38.16
CA LEU A 34 -13.45 17.64 38.19
C LEU A 34 -12.95 17.14 39.55
N GLU A 35 -12.17 16.08 39.52
CA GLU A 35 -11.43 15.61 40.69
C GLU A 35 -10.01 16.15 40.61
N VAL A 36 -9.61 16.95 41.60
CA VAL A 36 -8.27 17.55 41.67
C VAL A 36 -7.51 16.93 42.82
N ASN A 37 -6.34 16.35 42.53
CA ASN A 37 -5.46 15.74 43.50
C ASN A 37 -4.05 16.33 43.40
N LEU A 38 -3.40 16.48 44.56
CA LEU A 38 -2.02 16.92 44.68
C LEU A 38 -1.15 15.71 45.07
N PHE A 39 -0.10 15.48 44.31
CA PHE A 39 0.87 14.41 44.48
C PHE A 39 2.24 14.99 44.80
N GLU A 40 3.06 14.23 45.50
CA GLU A 40 4.46 14.56 45.78
C GLU A 40 5.32 13.43 45.21
N THR A 41 6.27 13.78 44.36
CA THR A 41 7.18 12.80 43.76
C THR A 41 8.28 12.42 44.75
N PRO A 42 8.94 11.27 44.59
CA PRO A 42 10.10 10.89 45.40
C PRO A 42 11.27 11.87 45.31
N LEU A 43 11.28 12.72 44.27
CA LEU A 43 12.28 13.77 44.02
C LEU A 43 11.94 15.09 44.73
N GLY A 44 10.82 15.17 45.46
CA GLY A 44 10.37 16.35 46.18
C GLY A 44 9.61 17.36 45.32
N GLU A 45 9.20 17.00 44.11
CA GLU A 45 8.39 17.86 43.24
C GLU A 45 6.91 17.68 43.54
N HIS A 46 6.17 18.78 43.57
CA HIS A 46 4.71 18.75 43.73
C HIS A 46 4.03 18.70 42.36
N LEU A 47 3.11 17.75 42.18
CA LEU A 47 2.41 17.49 40.93
C LEU A 47 0.90 17.60 41.12
N VAL A 48 0.23 18.32 40.23
CA VAL A 48 -1.23 18.44 40.21
C VAL A 48 -1.79 17.50 39.15
N GLY A 49 -2.67 16.59 39.59
CA GLY A 49 -3.48 15.76 38.72
C GLY A 49 -4.92 16.24 38.73
N VAL A 50 -5.48 16.54 37.56
CA VAL A 50 -6.90 16.87 37.40
C VAL A 50 -7.55 15.81 36.52
N THR A 51 -8.55 15.11 37.06
CA THR A 51 -9.30 14.10 36.33
C THR A 51 -10.69 14.62 35.99
N SER A 52 -11.08 14.49 34.73
CA SER A 52 -12.45 14.65 34.25
C SER A 52 -12.97 13.30 33.73
N ASN A 53 -14.28 13.15 33.55
CA ASN A 53 -14.93 11.91 33.09
C ASN A 53 -14.29 11.24 31.84
N LYS A 54 -13.58 12.01 31.01
CA LYS A 54 -12.98 11.52 29.75
C LYS A 54 -11.48 11.80 29.59
N MET A 55 -10.88 12.62 30.47
CA MET A 55 -9.50 13.09 30.29
C MET A 55 -8.79 13.25 31.62
N LEU A 56 -7.51 12.86 31.63
CA LEU A 56 -6.59 13.11 32.73
C LEU A 56 -5.69 14.30 32.33
N TYR A 57 -5.49 15.24 33.23
CA TYR A 57 -4.55 16.34 33.07
C TYR A 57 -3.50 16.27 34.17
N THR A 58 -2.25 16.54 33.83
CA THR A 58 -1.14 16.55 34.78
C THR A 58 -0.28 17.80 34.56
N GLY A 59 0.16 18.42 35.65
CA GLY A 59 1.07 19.56 35.62
C GLY A 59 2.00 19.56 36.84
N ILE A 60 3.22 20.04 36.66
CA ILE A 60 4.17 20.24 37.76
C ILE A 60 3.91 21.64 38.34
N ILE A 61 4.03 21.79 39.66
CA ILE A 61 3.96 23.10 40.30
C ILE A 61 5.32 23.78 40.09
N ASP A 62 5.30 24.88 39.35
CA ASP A 62 6.48 25.71 39.17
C ASP A 62 6.55 26.71 40.33
N GLU A 63 7.55 26.56 41.20
CA GLU A 63 7.96 27.59 42.13
C GLU A 63 8.94 28.52 41.40
N ASP A 64 8.49 29.73 41.05
CA ASP A 64 9.35 30.72 40.39
C ASP A 64 10.15 31.50 41.45
N ASP A 65 11.49 31.46 41.35
CA ASP A 65 12.40 32.16 42.26
C ASP A 65 12.34 33.69 42.11
N LEU A 66 11.83 34.19 40.98
CA LEU A 66 11.90 35.62 40.61
C LEU A 66 10.72 36.44 41.14
N TYR A 67 9.53 35.85 41.29
CA TYR A 67 8.33 36.55 41.74
C TYR A 67 7.34 35.61 42.45
N ASN A 68 6.59 36.19 43.40
CA ASN A 68 5.54 35.46 44.12
C ASN A 68 4.17 35.93 43.66
N ASN A 69 3.30 34.99 43.33
CA ASN A 69 1.92 35.26 42.96
C ASN A 69 1.03 35.36 44.21
N PHE A 70 0.10 36.32 44.22
CA PHE A 70 -0.84 36.52 45.34
C PHE A 70 -2.27 36.66 44.82
N ILE A 71 -3.21 35.95 45.46
CA ILE A 71 -4.64 36.20 45.31
C ILE A 71 -5.06 37.29 46.28
N LEU A 72 -5.74 38.31 45.74
CA LEU A 72 -6.34 39.39 46.50
C LEU A 72 -7.80 39.10 46.79
N ILE A 73 -8.16 39.05 48.07
CA ILE A 73 -9.54 38.94 48.54
C ILE A 73 -9.94 40.27 49.17
N HIS A 74 -10.87 40.99 48.54
CA HIS A 74 -11.42 42.25 49.06
C HIS A 74 -12.79 42.01 49.68
N LYS A 75 -12.93 42.28 50.97
CA LYS A 75 -14.23 42.25 51.66
C LYS A 75 -14.84 43.66 51.60
N LYS A 76 -15.83 43.83 50.70
CA LYS A 76 -16.51 45.12 50.46
C LYS A 76 -17.14 45.74 51.71
N GLU A 77 -17.66 44.92 52.62
CA GLU A 77 -18.35 45.38 53.84
C GLU A 77 -17.42 46.00 54.88
N SER A 78 -16.14 45.59 54.92
CA SER A 78 -15.17 46.05 55.93
C SER A 78 -14.02 46.85 55.34
N ASP A 79 -14.01 47.05 54.02
CA ASP A 79 -12.91 47.61 53.21
C ASP A 79 -11.53 46.98 53.52
N GLU A 80 -11.53 45.68 53.84
CA GLU A 80 -10.33 44.93 54.20
C GLU A 80 -9.82 44.14 53.00
N ILE A 81 -8.52 44.26 52.72
CA ILE A 81 -7.81 43.45 51.73
C ILE A 81 -6.97 42.38 52.42
N LYS A 82 -7.11 41.13 51.95
CA LYS A 82 -6.24 40.00 52.31
C LYS A 82 -5.48 39.51 51.09
N LEU A 83 -4.17 39.34 51.23
CA LEU A 83 -3.31 38.74 50.21
C LEU A 83 -2.92 37.32 50.63
N ILE A 84 -3.11 36.36 49.73
CA ILE A 84 -2.74 34.94 49.95
C ILE A 84 -1.76 34.54 48.86
N GLN A 85 -0.57 34.09 49.25
CA GLN A 85 0.42 33.58 48.29
C GLN A 85 -0.09 32.29 47.65
N VAL A 86 0.08 32.17 46.33
CA VAL A 86 -0.33 31.01 45.54
C VAL A 86 0.79 30.55 44.62
N ASP A 87 0.86 29.24 44.42
CA ASP A 87 1.75 28.64 43.43
C ASP A 87 0.97 28.44 42.12
N THR A 88 1.64 28.35 40.99
CA THR A 88 1.01 28.21 39.67
C THR A 88 1.39 26.89 39.01
N ALA A 89 0.43 26.23 38.37
CA ALA A 89 0.66 24.99 37.64
C ALA A 89 -0.08 25.00 36.31
N ILE A 90 0.65 24.75 35.21
CA ILE A 90 0.06 24.56 33.89
C ILE A 90 -0.17 23.06 33.69
N VAL A 91 -1.44 22.65 33.56
CA VAL A 91 -1.82 21.25 33.38
C VAL A 91 -2.05 20.93 31.90
N ARG A 92 -1.50 19.81 31.45
CA ARG A 92 -1.61 19.31 30.08
C ARG A 92 -2.41 18.01 30.02
N PRO A 93 -3.21 17.79 28.97
CA PRO A 93 -3.95 16.54 28.81
C PRO A 93 -2.98 15.38 28.59
N HIS A 94 -3.12 14.36 29.41
CA HIS A 94 -2.47 13.07 29.22
C HIS A 94 -3.35 12.22 28.32
N PHE A 95 -2.99 12.15 27.04
CA PHE A 95 -3.58 11.17 26.14
C PHE A 95 -2.99 9.82 26.48
N ASN A 96 -3.84 8.86 26.86
CA ASN A 96 -3.46 7.45 26.82
C ASN A 96 -3.08 7.16 25.36
N LYS A 97 -1.78 7.21 25.06
CA LYS A 97 -1.25 6.45 23.94
C LYS A 97 -1.63 5.02 24.29
N ILE A 98 -2.64 4.50 23.62
CA ILE A 98 -2.77 3.06 23.46
C ILE A 98 -1.45 2.69 22.81
N SER A 99 -0.50 2.26 23.63
CA SER A 99 0.70 1.61 23.19
C SER A 99 0.24 0.33 22.52
N PHE A 100 -0.18 0.43 21.26
CA PHE A 100 0.20 -0.57 20.30
C PHE A 100 1.72 -0.46 20.20
N SER A 101 2.39 -0.94 21.25
CA SER A 101 3.76 -1.42 21.14
C SER A 101 3.67 -2.57 20.16
N GLY A 102 3.70 -2.23 18.87
CA GLY A 102 4.32 -3.10 17.89
C GLY A 102 5.62 -3.55 18.53
N ILE A 103 5.85 -4.86 18.48
CA ILE A 103 7.05 -5.50 18.98
C ILE A 103 8.24 -4.88 18.23
N THR A 104 8.77 -3.77 18.73
CA THR A 104 10.05 -3.20 18.32
C THR A 104 10.93 -3.35 19.55
N ASN A 105 11.81 -4.35 19.48
CA ASN A 105 12.76 -4.58 20.55
C ASN A 105 13.59 -3.30 20.73
N PRO A 106 13.83 -2.82 21.97
CA PRO A 106 14.65 -1.64 22.23
C PRO A 106 16.08 -1.75 21.65
N LEU A 107 16.52 -2.98 21.35
CA LEU A 107 17.76 -3.31 20.64
C LEU A 107 17.78 -2.82 19.18
N ASP A 108 16.64 -2.79 18.48
CA ASP A 108 16.62 -2.39 17.06
C ASP A 108 16.81 -0.87 16.89
N ASN A 109 16.29 -0.08 17.82
CA ASN A 109 16.48 1.37 17.82
C ASN A 109 17.94 1.73 18.12
N SER A 110 18.58 1.08 19.09
CA SER A 110 19.99 1.34 19.41
C SER A 110 20.92 0.92 18.27
N ILE A 111 20.63 -0.19 17.58
CA ILE A 111 21.40 -0.61 16.38
C ILE A 111 21.21 0.39 15.23
N SER A 112 20.02 0.98 15.07
CA SER A 112 19.77 1.99 14.03
C SER A 112 20.55 3.28 14.29
N GLU A 113 20.60 3.76 15.52
CA GLU A 113 21.36 4.94 15.94
C GLU A 113 22.87 4.73 15.80
N LEU A 114 23.37 3.56 16.23
CA LEU A 114 24.77 3.18 16.06
C LEU A 114 25.16 3.11 14.57
N ASN A 115 24.30 2.57 13.71
CA ASN A 115 24.55 2.52 12.27
C ASN A 115 24.54 3.90 11.62
N LYS A 116 23.74 4.86 12.11
CA LYS A 116 23.78 6.25 11.64
C LYS A 116 25.08 6.96 12.03
N GLN A 117 25.54 6.77 13.26
CA GLN A 117 26.72 7.47 13.75
C GLN A 117 28.02 6.81 13.27
N PHE A 118 28.14 5.49 13.44
CA PHE A 118 29.39 4.73 13.25
C PHE A 118 29.34 3.70 12.11
N GLY A 119 28.18 3.51 11.46
CA GLY A 119 28.06 2.56 10.35
C GLY A 119 28.84 2.97 9.10
N SER A 120 29.21 1.98 8.29
CA SER A 120 29.78 2.23 6.96
C SER A 120 28.82 3.06 6.08
N LYS A 121 29.32 3.75 5.04
CA LYS A 121 28.48 4.51 4.09
C LYS A 121 27.29 3.70 3.55
N LYS A 122 27.47 2.39 3.37
CA LYS A 122 26.40 1.47 2.94
C LYS A 122 25.38 1.23 4.05
N ALA A 123 25.82 1.03 5.29
CA ALA A 123 24.94 0.84 6.45
C ALA A 123 24.10 2.09 6.72
N LYS A 124 24.72 3.29 6.73
CA LYS A 124 24.01 4.57 6.91
C LYS A 124 22.87 4.74 5.90
N ARG A 125 23.16 4.51 4.62
CA ARG A 125 22.16 4.63 3.54
C ARG A 125 20.98 3.66 3.70
N VAL A 126 21.25 2.42 4.12
CA VAL A 126 20.20 1.41 4.33
C VAL A 126 19.32 1.76 5.53
N THR A 127 19.92 2.24 6.62
CA THR A 127 19.18 2.65 7.83
C THR A 127 18.30 3.87 7.54
N GLU A 128 18.84 4.91 6.89
CA GLU A 128 18.07 6.09 6.48
C GLU A 128 16.90 5.74 5.55
N GLN A 129 17.12 4.81 4.61
CA GLN A 129 16.07 4.37 3.70
C GLN A 129 14.95 3.63 4.46
N ARG A 130 15.30 2.79 5.45
CA ARG A 130 14.31 2.09 6.28
C ARG A 130 13.46 3.07 7.09
N GLU A 131 14.07 4.09 7.69
CA GLU A 131 13.34 5.08 8.47
C GLU A 131 12.42 5.97 7.63
N ARG A 132 12.86 6.35 6.42
CA ARG A 132 11.98 7.08 5.49
C ARG A 132 10.76 6.24 5.10
N LEU A 133 10.92 4.94 4.95
CA LEU A 133 9.81 4.03 4.66
C LEU A 133 8.87 3.90 5.87
N THR A 134 9.36 3.84 7.10
CA THR A 134 8.51 3.79 8.30
C THR A 134 7.74 5.10 8.52
N MET A 135 8.40 6.26 8.36
CA MET A 135 7.73 7.57 8.46
C MET A 135 6.60 7.73 7.43
N ASN A 136 6.81 7.24 6.20
CA ASN A 136 5.77 7.28 5.16
C ASN A 136 4.60 6.33 5.47
N ILE A 137 4.83 5.20 6.13
CA ILE A 137 3.74 4.30 6.53
C ILE A 137 2.85 4.95 7.59
N ASP A 138 3.44 5.63 8.57
CA ASP A 138 2.68 6.30 9.63
C ASP A 138 1.88 7.49 9.06
N ALA A 139 2.47 8.28 8.16
CA ALA A 139 1.77 9.37 7.48
C ALA A 139 0.61 8.87 6.59
N VAL A 140 0.81 7.74 5.88
CA VAL A 140 -0.26 7.11 5.08
C VAL A 140 -1.35 6.53 5.99
N LYS A 141 -0.98 6.00 7.15
CA LYS A 141 -1.93 5.46 8.13
C LYS A 141 -2.78 6.56 8.76
N GLU A 142 -2.19 7.70 9.11
CA GLU A 142 -2.90 8.86 9.64
C GLU A 142 -3.85 9.48 8.60
N GLN A 143 -3.43 9.50 7.32
CA GLN A 143 -4.31 9.89 6.21
C GLN A 143 -5.44 8.87 5.96
N LEU A 144 -5.19 7.57 6.12
CA LEU A 144 -6.23 6.55 6.03
C LEU A 144 -7.21 6.64 7.19
N GLU A 145 -6.73 6.86 8.42
CA GLU A 145 -7.58 7.01 9.61
C GLU A 145 -8.45 8.27 9.56
N SER A 146 -7.93 9.39 9.04
CA SER A 146 -8.74 10.61 8.83
C SER A 146 -9.78 10.44 7.72
N THR A 147 -9.46 9.66 6.67
CA THR A 147 -10.42 9.38 5.58
C THR A 147 -11.49 8.36 6.01
N VAL A 148 -11.20 7.47 6.95
CA VAL A 148 -12.15 6.45 7.45
C VAL A 148 -13.14 7.03 8.47
N ALA A 149 -12.79 8.10 9.19
CA ALA A 149 -13.68 8.74 10.17
C ALA A 149 -14.91 9.44 9.56
N ASP A 150 -14.82 9.89 8.30
CA ASP A 150 -15.92 10.59 7.60
C ASP A 150 -16.76 9.67 6.69
N ILE A 151 -16.41 8.38 6.58
CA ILE A 151 -17.16 7.42 5.77
C ILE A 151 -18.11 6.66 6.69
N ARG A 152 -19.41 7.02 6.65
CA ARG A 152 -20.47 6.09 7.07
C ARG A 152 -20.35 4.85 6.18
N VAL A 153 -19.97 3.74 6.80
CA VAL A 153 -19.97 2.42 6.15
C VAL A 153 -21.43 2.05 5.88
N GLU A 154 -21.94 2.47 4.72
CA GLU A 154 -22.95 1.66 4.03
C GLU A 154 -22.27 0.34 3.70
N GLU A 155 -22.96 -0.76 4.01
CA GLU A 155 -22.47 -2.13 3.82
C GLU A 155 -21.79 -2.25 2.47
N THR A 156 -20.46 -2.35 2.50
CA THR A 156 -19.62 -2.41 1.30
C THR A 156 -20.22 -3.40 0.32
N GLU A 157 -20.76 -2.87 -0.77
CA GLU A 157 -21.03 -3.65 -1.97
C GLU A 157 -19.81 -4.51 -2.25
N GLN A 158 -20.06 -5.78 -2.57
CA GLN A 158 -19.03 -6.75 -2.95
C GLN A 158 -17.99 -6.04 -3.83
N VAL A 159 -16.73 -5.99 -3.37
CA VAL A 159 -15.63 -5.39 -4.12
C VAL A 159 -15.65 -6.01 -5.51
N SER A 160 -16.10 -5.26 -6.51
CA SER A 160 -16.28 -5.80 -7.85
C SER A 160 -14.93 -6.34 -8.32
N GLU A 161 -14.89 -7.56 -8.85
CA GLU A 161 -13.64 -8.16 -9.34
C GLU A 161 -12.98 -7.33 -10.45
N ASN A 162 -13.75 -6.44 -11.07
CA ASN A 162 -13.34 -5.52 -12.11
C ASN A 162 -12.71 -4.21 -11.59
N ASN A 163 -12.62 -4.01 -10.26
CA ASN A 163 -12.03 -2.79 -9.68
C ASN A 163 -10.48 -2.74 -9.77
N SER A 164 -9.82 -3.81 -10.24
CA SER A 164 -8.38 -3.79 -10.46
C SER A 164 -8.05 -3.28 -11.86
N LEU A 165 -7.58 -2.03 -11.96
CA LEU A 165 -7.13 -1.38 -13.21
C LEU A 165 -6.08 -2.19 -14.01
N TYR A 166 -5.47 -3.18 -13.37
CA TYR A 166 -4.36 -3.99 -13.88
C TYR A 166 -4.79 -5.39 -14.34
N ARG A 167 -6.07 -5.74 -14.21
CA ARG A 167 -6.62 -7.01 -14.71
C ARG A 167 -7.56 -6.75 -15.89
N PRO A 168 -7.51 -7.57 -16.96
CA PRO A 168 -8.57 -7.59 -17.97
C PRO A 168 -9.93 -7.85 -17.35
N LYS A 169 -10.97 -7.19 -17.87
CA LYS A 169 -12.36 -7.36 -17.42
C LYS A 169 -12.80 -8.79 -17.66
N ILE A 170 -13.41 -9.41 -16.65
CA ILE A 170 -13.93 -10.78 -16.75
C ILE A 170 -15.43 -10.71 -16.99
N ASN A 171 -15.90 -11.21 -18.12
CA ASN A 171 -17.32 -11.35 -18.39
C ASN A 171 -17.83 -12.68 -17.80
N ARG A 172 -18.45 -12.63 -16.63
CA ARG A 172 -18.98 -13.82 -15.93
C ARG A 172 -20.30 -14.35 -16.52
N ASP A 173 -21.01 -13.52 -17.27
CA ASP A 173 -22.30 -13.88 -17.88
C ASP A 173 -22.11 -14.57 -19.25
N ALA A 174 -20.85 -14.76 -19.67
CA ALA A 174 -20.52 -15.42 -20.92
C ALA A 174 -20.99 -16.88 -20.93
N SER A 175 -21.77 -17.24 -21.95
CA SER A 175 -22.23 -18.61 -22.18
C SER A 175 -21.19 -19.49 -22.90
N THR A 176 -20.11 -18.89 -23.41
CA THR A 176 -18.99 -19.58 -24.06
C THR A 176 -17.65 -19.11 -23.48
N PRO A 177 -16.61 -19.97 -23.46
CA PRO A 177 -15.26 -19.57 -23.02
C PRO A 177 -14.72 -18.34 -23.78
N ASP A 178 -15.02 -18.22 -25.06
CA ASP A 178 -14.67 -17.06 -25.90
C ASP A 178 -15.30 -15.76 -25.44
N GLY A 179 -16.51 -15.80 -24.88
CA GLY A 179 -17.20 -14.61 -24.40
C GLY A 179 -16.68 -14.07 -23.06
N VAL A 180 -15.80 -14.83 -22.36
CA VAL A 180 -15.26 -14.44 -21.05
C VAL A 180 -14.23 -13.30 -21.19
N TYR A 181 -13.45 -13.31 -22.27
CA TYR A 181 -12.41 -12.34 -22.56
C TYR A 181 -12.45 -11.92 -24.04
N ASN A 182 -12.76 -10.66 -24.31
CA ASN A 182 -12.74 -10.12 -25.68
C ASN A 182 -11.30 -9.82 -26.12
N LEU A 183 -10.86 -10.35 -27.27
CA LEU A 183 -9.51 -10.09 -27.79
C LEU A 183 -9.26 -8.59 -28.06
N GLU A 184 -10.26 -7.88 -28.58
CA GLU A 184 -10.17 -6.45 -28.91
C GLU A 184 -9.95 -5.57 -27.67
N ASP A 185 -10.46 -5.99 -26.51
CA ASP A 185 -10.23 -5.30 -25.23
C ASP A 185 -8.78 -5.49 -24.72
N LEU A 186 -8.09 -6.54 -25.18
CA LEU A 186 -6.69 -6.80 -24.83
C LEU A 186 -5.71 -6.15 -25.80
N VAL A 187 -5.92 -6.37 -27.10
CA VAL A 187 -5.07 -5.86 -28.19
C VAL A 187 -5.94 -5.52 -29.38
N GLU A 188 -5.83 -4.28 -29.86
CA GLU A 188 -6.56 -3.81 -31.04
C GLU A 188 -6.17 -4.62 -32.28
N ALA A 189 -7.15 -5.04 -33.08
CA ALA A 189 -6.95 -5.97 -34.19
C ALA A 189 -5.89 -5.49 -35.20
N TYR A 190 -5.88 -4.18 -35.52
CA TYR A 190 -4.92 -3.59 -36.45
C TYR A 190 -3.46 -3.79 -36.01
N ILE A 191 -3.20 -3.87 -34.69
CA ILE A 191 -1.86 -4.08 -34.14
C ILE A 191 -1.40 -5.52 -34.43
N LEU A 192 -2.30 -6.49 -34.28
CA LEU A 192 -2.01 -7.90 -34.59
C LEU A 192 -1.81 -8.10 -36.09
N ASP A 193 -2.56 -7.39 -36.93
CA ASP A 193 -2.44 -7.45 -38.39
C ASP A 193 -1.04 -7.05 -38.88
N THR A 194 -0.37 -6.13 -38.18
CA THR A 194 1.02 -5.78 -38.52
C THR A 194 2.01 -6.94 -38.40
N LEU A 195 1.67 -7.99 -37.64
CA LEU A 195 2.48 -9.20 -37.47
C LEU A 195 2.07 -10.32 -38.43
N ALA A 196 0.99 -10.16 -39.21
CA ALA A 196 0.47 -11.21 -40.09
C ALA A 196 1.50 -11.66 -41.14
N VAL A 197 2.31 -10.74 -41.66
CA VAL A 197 3.38 -11.05 -42.61
C VAL A 197 4.43 -11.99 -41.99
N GLU A 198 4.80 -11.73 -40.74
CA GLU A 198 5.74 -12.58 -40.02
C GLU A 198 5.13 -13.95 -39.71
N ALA A 199 3.86 -13.98 -39.31
CA ALA A 199 3.14 -15.22 -39.08
C ALA A 199 3.06 -16.08 -40.35
N GLY A 200 2.81 -15.47 -41.51
CA GLY A 200 2.83 -16.14 -42.81
C GLY A 200 4.20 -16.74 -43.14
N ASN A 201 5.30 -16.04 -42.83
CA ASN A 201 6.65 -16.57 -43.01
C ASN A 201 6.91 -17.82 -42.14
N ILE A 202 6.43 -17.83 -40.90
CA ILE A 202 6.56 -18.99 -40.00
C ILE A 202 5.72 -20.16 -40.49
N MET A 203 4.50 -19.87 -40.98
CA MET A 203 3.64 -20.88 -41.57
C MET A 203 4.29 -21.52 -42.82
N ASN A 204 4.89 -20.70 -43.69
CA ASN A 204 5.61 -21.18 -44.87
C ASN A 204 6.86 -21.99 -44.54
N ALA A 205 7.55 -21.66 -43.45
CA ALA A 205 8.73 -22.40 -42.98
C ALA A 205 8.37 -23.77 -42.38
N GLY A 206 7.12 -23.96 -41.92
CA GLY A 206 6.64 -25.22 -41.35
C GLY A 206 7.13 -25.54 -39.93
N ALA A 207 8.04 -24.74 -39.37
CA ALA A 207 8.52 -24.86 -38.00
C ALA A 207 8.97 -23.50 -37.43
N ALA A 208 8.70 -23.27 -36.14
CA ALA A 208 9.03 -22.02 -35.46
C ALA A 208 10.47 -21.95 -34.91
N ASP A 209 11.20 -23.07 -34.87
CA ASP A 209 12.51 -23.19 -34.22
C ASP A 209 13.58 -22.25 -34.81
N GLN A 210 13.44 -21.89 -36.09
CA GLN A 210 14.40 -21.06 -36.81
C GLN A 210 14.26 -19.56 -36.52
N PHE A 211 13.18 -19.15 -35.85
CA PHE A 211 12.83 -17.73 -35.64
C PHE A 211 13.33 -17.17 -34.30
N GLY A 212 14.05 -17.96 -33.50
CA GLY A 212 14.65 -17.50 -32.25
C GLY A 212 13.63 -17.09 -31.19
N LEU A 213 12.44 -17.69 -31.21
CA LEU A 213 11.37 -17.43 -30.25
C LEU A 213 11.63 -18.15 -28.91
N CYS A 214 10.96 -17.70 -27.85
CA CYS A 214 11.03 -18.37 -26.56
C CYS A 214 10.40 -19.77 -26.61
N GLN A 215 10.82 -20.68 -25.72
CA GLN A 215 10.43 -22.09 -25.75
C GLN A 215 8.90 -22.26 -25.71
N PHE A 216 8.21 -21.47 -24.89
CA PHE A 216 6.75 -21.43 -24.79
C PHE A 216 6.09 -21.08 -26.13
N SER A 217 6.58 -20.04 -26.82
CA SER A 217 5.99 -19.63 -28.10
C SER A 217 6.27 -20.66 -29.20
N THR A 218 7.51 -21.16 -29.28
CA THR A 218 7.91 -22.18 -30.27
C THR A 218 7.09 -23.46 -30.14
N SER A 219 6.95 -24.00 -28.91
CA SER A 219 6.19 -25.23 -28.68
C SER A 219 4.71 -25.08 -29.03
N ASN A 220 4.10 -23.94 -28.71
CA ASN A 220 2.69 -23.70 -29.03
C ASN A 220 2.47 -23.45 -30.53
N ILE A 221 3.35 -22.70 -31.20
CA ILE A 221 3.27 -22.49 -32.65
C ILE A 221 3.42 -23.82 -33.40
N ASN A 222 4.39 -24.66 -33.03
CA ASN A 222 4.55 -25.98 -33.64
C ASN A 222 3.29 -26.85 -33.44
N ARG A 223 2.60 -26.72 -32.29
CA ARG A 223 1.31 -27.39 -32.04
C ARG A 223 0.20 -26.85 -32.94
N ILE A 224 0.13 -25.53 -33.15
CA ILE A 224 -0.82 -24.90 -34.08
C ILE A 224 -0.59 -25.37 -35.52
N LEU A 225 0.67 -25.44 -35.96
CA LEU A 225 1.03 -25.92 -37.30
C LEU A 225 0.66 -27.40 -37.52
N SER A 226 0.72 -28.20 -36.47
CA SER A 226 0.38 -29.64 -36.51
C SER A 226 -1.13 -29.91 -36.44
N ASN A 227 -1.91 -28.97 -35.92
CA ASN A 227 -3.37 -29.12 -35.76
C ASN A 227 -4.13 -28.76 -37.04
N GLU A 228 -5.34 -29.32 -37.18
CA GLU A 228 -6.27 -29.06 -38.29
C GLU A 228 -7.04 -27.74 -38.10
N TYR A 229 -6.33 -26.61 -38.12
CA TYR A 229 -6.94 -25.28 -38.20
C TYR A 229 -6.96 -24.77 -39.64
N THR A 230 -7.91 -23.88 -39.96
CA THR A 230 -7.89 -23.14 -41.23
C THR A 230 -6.67 -22.23 -41.33
N GLU A 231 -6.28 -21.84 -42.55
CA GLU A 231 -5.11 -20.97 -42.76
C GLU A 231 -5.23 -19.63 -42.02
N GLU A 232 -6.41 -19.01 -42.08
CA GLU A 232 -6.70 -17.75 -41.38
C GLU A 232 -6.59 -17.90 -39.85
N GLU A 233 -7.11 -18.98 -39.28
CA GLU A 233 -7.01 -19.27 -37.86
C GLU A 233 -5.58 -19.54 -37.42
N ARG A 234 -4.79 -20.24 -38.24
CA ARG A 234 -3.36 -20.46 -37.96
C ARG A 234 -2.62 -19.13 -37.91
N ILE A 235 -2.80 -18.27 -38.91
CA ILE A 235 -2.18 -16.96 -38.96
C ILE A 235 -2.58 -16.15 -37.71
N ARG A 236 -3.88 -16.09 -37.39
CA ARG A 236 -4.37 -15.36 -36.21
C ARG A 236 -3.76 -15.90 -34.91
N ARG A 237 -3.68 -17.21 -34.72
CA ARG A 237 -3.08 -17.80 -33.50
C ARG A 237 -1.57 -17.55 -33.44
N ILE A 238 -0.86 -17.66 -34.56
CA ILE A 238 0.58 -17.40 -34.64
C ILE A 238 0.90 -15.93 -34.36
N THR A 239 0.12 -14.98 -34.90
CA THR A 239 0.30 -13.54 -34.60
C THR A 239 0.13 -13.24 -33.11
N ILE A 240 -0.83 -13.87 -32.44
CA ILE A 240 -0.99 -13.75 -30.97
C ILE A 240 0.26 -14.27 -30.24
N PHE A 241 0.82 -15.42 -30.67
CA PHE A 241 2.06 -15.95 -30.07
C PHE A 241 3.29 -15.09 -30.34
N LEU A 242 3.38 -14.46 -31.51
CA LEU A 242 4.44 -13.49 -31.79
C LEU A 242 4.33 -12.28 -30.86
N TYR A 243 3.12 -11.76 -30.68
CA TYR A 243 2.88 -10.69 -29.71
C TYR A 243 3.29 -11.10 -28.28
N ILE A 244 2.91 -12.30 -27.84
CA ILE A 244 3.30 -12.86 -26.55
C ILE A 244 4.82 -12.97 -26.44
N ASN A 245 5.51 -13.44 -27.47
CA ASN A 245 6.96 -13.55 -27.47
C ASN A 245 7.64 -12.19 -27.26
N TYR A 246 7.16 -11.14 -27.94
CA TYR A 246 7.63 -9.77 -27.76
C TYR A 246 7.34 -9.23 -26.35
N LEU A 247 6.17 -9.57 -25.78
CA LEU A 247 5.82 -9.20 -24.42
C LEU A 247 6.72 -9.92 -23.38
N ILE A 248 7.00 -11.21 -23.56
CA ILE A 248 7.93 -11.99 -22.74
C ILE A 248 9.34 -11.40 -22.84
N LYS A 249 9.82 -11.11 -24.05
CA LYS A 249 11.13 -10.46 -24.30
C LYS A 249 11.22 -9.15 -23.55
N PHE A 250 10.20 -8.30 -23.64
CA PHE A 250 10.14 -7.06 -22.86
C PHE A 250 10.25 -7.37 -21.36
N MET A 251 9.42 -8.26 -20.85
CA MET A 251 9.31 -8.60 -19.42
C MET A 251 10.59 -9.15 -18.80
N VAL A 252 11.33 -9.97 -19.53
CA VAL A 252 12.59 -10.58 -19.09
C VAL A 252 13.77 -9.62 -19.21
N THR A 253 13.69 -8.64 -20.12
CA THR A 253 14.75 -7.65 -20.31
C THR A 253 15.01 -6.88 -19.01
N PRO A 254 16.28 -6.83 -18.54
CA PRO A 254 16.65 -6.07 -17.35
C PRO A 254 16.30 -4.60 -17.51
N MET A 255 15.81 -3.99 -16.43
CA MET A 255 15.35 -2.60 -16.45
C MET A 255 16.45 -1.60 -16.87
N LYS A 256 17.72 -1.91 -16.58
CA LYS A 256 18.88 -1.11 -17.01
C LYS A 256 19.04 -1.04 -18.53
N SER A 257 18.54 -2.04 -19.26
CA SER A 257 18.63 -2.14 -20.72
C SER A 257 17.45 -1.46 -21.41
N ILE A 258 16.37 -1.15 -20.68
CA ILE A 258 15.19 -0.45 -21.20
C ILE A 258 15.49 1.06 -21.17
N THR A 259 16.23 1.50 -22.18
CA THR A 259 16.57 2.91 -22.39
C THR A 259 15.60 3.54 -23.40
N LYS A 260 15.73 4.86 -23.65
CA LYS A 260 14.93 5.56 -24.69
C LYS A 260 15.07 4.95 -26.10
N LYS A 261 16.18 4.25 -26.38
CA LYS A 261 16.45 3.60 -27.68
C LYS A 261 16.02 2.12 -27.72
N PHE A 262 15.42 1.61 -26.64
CA PHE A 262 15.06 0.20 -26.57
C PHE A 262 13.89 -0.12 -27.51
N VAL A 263 14.08 -1.14 -28.34
CA VAL A 263 13.08 -1.64 -29.30
C VAL A 263 12.70 -3.05 -28.87
N VAL A 264 11.44 -3.24 -28.52
CA VAL A 264 10.84 -4.55 -28.17
C VAL A 264 10.69 -5.38 -29.43
N CYS A 265 9.95 -4.83 -30.41
CA CYS A 265 9.61 -5.42 -31.69
C CYS A 265 10.27 -4.60 -32.80
N ASP A 266 11.15 -5.24 -33.54
CA ASP A 266 11.87 -4.71 -34.70
C ASP A 266 11.03 -4.79 -35.98
N LYS A 267 10.00 -5.64 -36.00
CA LYS A 267 9.16 -5.90 -37.17
C LYS A 267 7.91 -5.01 -37.26
N SER A 268 7.41 -4.54 -36.12
CA SER A 268 6.26 -3.63 -36.07
C SER A 268 6.46 -2.52 -35.04
N ILE A 269 6.36 -1.28 -35.53
CA ILE A 269 6.45 -0.08 -34.70
C ILE A 269 5.21 0.03 -33.80
N ASP A 270 4.04 -0.37 -34.30
CA ASP A 270 2.78 -0.30 -33.56
C ASP A 270 2.78 -1.24 -32.36
N VAL A 271 3.22 -2.50 -32.56
CA VAL A 271 3.38 -3.47 -31.48
C VAL A 271 4.39 -2.97 -30.44
N ASN A 272 5.51 -2.41 -30.90
CA ASN A 272 6.53 -1.86 -30.02
C ASN A 272 5.97 -0.71 -29.15
N ASN A 273 5.25 0.22 -29.75
CA ASN A 273 4.67 1.37 -29.06
C ASN A 273 3.58 0.94 -28.09
N GLN A 274 2.70 0.01 -28.49
CA GLN A 274 1.63 -0.49 -27.66
C GLN A 274 2.17 -1.22 -26.42
N ILE A 275 3.11 -2.16 -26.58
CA ILE A 275 3.70 -2.86 -25.42
C ILE A 275 4.33 -1.88 -24.45
N LEU A 276 5.08 -0.91 -24.96
CA LEU A 276 5.76 0.04 -24.10
C LEU A 276 4.81 1.05 -23.44
N ASN A 277 3.72 1.45 -24.09
CA ASN A 277 2.73 2.36 -23.49
C ASN A 277 1.83 1.64 -22.49
N THR A 278 1.49 0.38 -22.72
CA THR A 278 0.55 -0.38 -21.90
C THR A 278 1.18 -1.02 -20.66
N PHE A 279 2.46 -1.40 -20.76
CA PHE A 279 3.18 -2.17 -19.73
C PHE A 279 4.42 -1.43 -19.17
N SER A 280 4.57 -0.14 -19.44
CA SER A 280 5.57 0.71 -18.79
C SER A 280 5.01 2.07 -18.42
N GLU A 281 5.63 2.73 -17.45
CA GLU A 281 5.27 4.07 -16.99
C GLU A 281 6.44 5.03 -17.22
N MET A 282 6.15 6.28 -17.53
CA MET A 282 7.20 7.31 -17.65
C MET A 282 7.53 7.85 -16.26
N GLY A 283 8.75 7.56 -15.78
CA GLY A 283 9.29 8.13 -14.55
C GLY A 283 10.27 9.28 -14.82
N GLN A 284 10.75 9.91 -13.76
CA GLN A 284 11.70 11.04 -13.84
C GLN A 284 13.02 10.68 -14.56
N SER A 285 13.45 9.41 -14.46
CA SER A 285 14.70 8.91 -15.06
C SER A 285 14.51 8.15 -16.38
N GLY A 286 13.31 8.20 -16.98
CA GLY A 286 12.95 7.44 -18.17
C GLY A 286 11.86 6.39 -17.93
N ARG A 287 11.77 5.40 -18.82
CA ARG A 287 10.74 4.35 -18.72
C ARG A 287 10.98 3.43 -17.53
N ALA A 288 9.95 3.31 -16.70
CA ALA A 288 9.90 2.45 -15.55
C ALA A 288 8.98 1.25 -15.79
N ARG A 289 9.36 0.07 -15.28
CA ARG A 289 8.48 -1.10 -15.20
C ARG A 289 8.31 -1.50 -13.73
N PRO A 290 7.39 -0.85 -12.99
CA PRO A 290 7.08 -1.21 -11.61
C PRO A 290 6.44 -2.60 -11.52
N LEU A 291 6.31 -3.13 -10.30
CA LEU A 291 5.88 -4.51 -10.07
C LEU A 291 4.44 -4.77 -10.56
N HIS A 292 3.53 -3.82 -10.40
CA HIS A 292 2.15 -3.95 -10.86
C HIS A 292 2.05 -4.05 -12.39
N MET A 293 2.93 -3.37 -13.14
CA MET A 293 2.99 -3.51 -14.60
C MET A 293 3.51 -4.88 -15.03
N LYS A 294 4.39 -5.49 -14.22
CA LYS A 294 4.80 -6.89 -14.45
C LYS A 294 3.65 -7.86 -14.24
N ASP A 295 2.86 -7.64 -13.20
CA ASP A 295 1.71 -8.49 -12.89
C ASP A 295 0.60 -8.32 -13.95
N LYS A 296 0.36 -7.08 -14.42
CA LYS A 296 -0.51 -6.80 -15.57
C LYS A 296 -0.06 -7.57 -16.82
N ALA A 297 1.22 -7.48 -17.19
CA ALA A 297 1.75 -8.19 -18.37
C ALA A 297 1.64 -9.72 -18.24
N LEU A 298 1.81 -10.28 -17.04
CA LEU A 298 1.60 -11.70 -16.78
C LEU A 298 0.13 -12.09 -17.00
N CYS A 299 -0.82 -11.29 -16.50
CA CYS A 299 -2.24 -11.54 -16.70
C CYS A 299 -2.61 -11.53 -18.19
N TYR A 300 -2.18 -10.51 -18.92
CA TYR A 300 -2.45 -10.36 -20.35
C TYR A 300 -1.83 -11.50 -21.16
N THR A 301 -0.57 -11.86 -20.87
CA THR A 301 0.10 -13.00 -21.54
C THR A 301 -0.69 -14.30 -21.36
N MET A 302 -1.20 -14.54 -20.15
CA MET A 302 -1.93 -15.77 -19.84
C MET A 302 -3.26 -15.86 -20.57
N ILE A 303 -4.01 -14.75 -20.67
CA ILE A 303 -5.29 -14.70 -21.40
C ILE A 303 -5.05 -14.82 -22.91
N LEU A 304 -4.08 -14.09 -23.46
CA LEU A 304 -3.75 -14.18 -24.89
C LEU A 304 -3.34 -15.61 -25.29
N ALA A 305 -2.51 -16.26 -24.46
CA ALA A 305 -2.14 -17.65 -24.69
C ALA A 305 -3.34 -18.59 -24.64
N ALA A 306 -4.27 -18.35 -23.70
CA ALA A 306 -5.49 -19.13 -23.58
C ALA A 306 -6.37 -18.99 -24.82
N ILE A 307 -6.63 -17.75 -25.28
CA ILE A 307 -7.43 -17.50 -26.49
C ILE A 307 -6.81 -18.20 -27.71
N ALA A 308 -5.48 -18.17 -27.85
CA ALA A 308 -4.80 -18.79 -28.98
C ALA A 308 -4.73 -20.33 -28.94
N MET A 309 -4.97 -20.96 -27.79
CA MET A 309 -4.80 -22.40 -27.57
C MET A 309 -6.05 -23.09 -26.98
N ASP A 310 -7.23 -22.66 -27.43
CA ASP A 310 -8.52 -23.26 -27.04
C ASP A 310 -8.71 -23.30 -25.51
N PHE A 311 -8.28 -22.22 -24.88
CA PHE A 311 -8.31 -21.97 -23.44
C PHE A 311 -7.48 -22.90 -22.57
N GLU A 312 -6.49 -23.59 -23.12
CA GLU A 312 -5.49 -24.36 -22.36
C GLU A 312 -4.11 -23.71 -22.38
N VAL A 313 -3.51 -23.51 -21.20
CA VAL A 313 -2.17 -22.89 -21.05
C VAL A 313 -1.27 -23.75 -20.18
N ASP A 314 -0.07 -24.05 -20.67
CA ASP A 314 1.02 -24.63 -19.87
C ASP A 314 1.72 -23.54 -19.05
N VAL A 315 1.47 -23.55 -17.75
CA VAL A 315 2.00 -22.54 -16.81
C VAL A 315 3.45 -22.80 -16.48
N GLU A 316 3.90 -24.05 -16.52
CA GLU A 316 5.27 -24.38 -16.19
C GLU A 316 6.22 -23.81 -17.25
N LEU A 317 5.94 -24.08 -18.53
CA LEU A 317 6.69 -23.51 -19.65
C LEU A 317 6.62 -21.98 -19.66
N LEU A 318 5.43 -21.40 -19.49
CA LEU A 318 5.25 -19.96 -19.46
C LEU A 318 6.03 -19.30 -18.30
N SER A 319 5.99 -19.91 -17.12
CA SER A 319 6.66 -19.38 -15.92
C SER A 319 8.19 -19.38 -16.06
N LYS A 320 8.75 -20.40 -16.73
CA LYS A 320 10.17 -20.50 -17.03
C LYS A 320 10.63 -19.37 -17.95
N ASP A 321 9.88 -19.13 -19.02
CA ASP A 321 10.20 -18.07 -19.99
C ASP A 321 10.00 -16.67 -19.40
N LEU A 322 8.94 -16.45 -18.60
CA LEU A 322 8.73 -15.18 -17.89
C LEU A 322 9.62 -14.97 -16.67
N LYS A 323 10.41 -15.98 -16.27
CA LYS A 323 11.22 -15.98 -15.03
C LYS A 323 10.40 -15.66 -13.78
N VAL A 324 9.19 -16.21 -13.69
CA VAL A 324 8.27 -16.07 -12.56
C VAL A 324 8.14 -17.42 -11.86
N GLY A 325 7.98 -17.43 -10.53
CA GLY A 325 7.75 -18.68 -9.80
C GLY A 325 6.42 -19.33 -10.22
N VAL A 326 6.45 -20.63 -10.52
CA VAL A 326 5.27 -21.43 -10.92
C VAL A 326 4.07 -21.19 -10.00
N LYS A 327 4.28 -21.14 -8.67
CA LYS A 327 3.23 -20.88 -7.68
C LYS A 327 2.50 -19.56 -7.91
N LYS A 328 3.25 -18.49 -8.23
CA LYS A 328 2.67 -17.17 -8.51
C LYS A 328 1.88 -17.20 -9.82
N ALA A 329 2.39 -17.87 -10.84
CA ALA A 329 1.69 -17.99 -12.12
C ALA A 329 0.38 -18.81 -11.97
N VAL A 330 0.36 -19.88 -11.17
CA VAL A 330 -0.86 -20.65 -10.85
C VAL A 330 -1.85 -19.84 -10.00
N GLU A 331 -1.37 -18.98 -9.10
CA GLU A 331 -2.22 -18.06 -8.34
C GLU A 331 -2.86 -17.02 -9.25
N VAL A 332 -2.09 -16.42 -10.17
CA VAL A 332 -2.61 -15.50 -11.19
C VAL A 332 -3.62 -16.20 -12.10
N ALA A 333 -3.36 -17.45 -12.51
CA ALA A 333 -4.32 -18.22 -13.31
C ALA A 333 -5.66 -18.41 -12.57
N ARG A 334 -5.61 -18.78 -11.28
CA ARG A 334 -6.81 -18.91 -10.45
C ARG A 334 -7.56 -17.58 -10.31
N ILE A 335 -6.81 -16.50 -10.13
CA ILE A 335 -7.34 -15.14 -10.08
C ILE A 335 -8.09 -14.79 -11.38
N LEU A 336 -7.58 -15.23 -12.53
CA LEU A 336 -8.20 -15.06 -13.85
C LEU A 336 -9.29 -16.10 -14.18
N ALA A 337 -9.81 -16.79 -13.15
CA ALA A 337 -10.84 -17.81 -13.25
C ALA A 337 -10.45 -19.08 -14.04
N PHE A 338 -9.15 -19.35 -14.22
CA PHE A 338 -8.69 -20.62 -14.78
C PHE A 338 -8.65 -21.72 -13.73
N ASN A 339 -8.98 -22.94 -14.16
CA ASN A 339 -8.94 -24.16 -13.34
C ASN A 339 -7.77 -25.05 -13.77
N ALA A 340 -7.03 -25.61 -12.81
CA ALA A 340 -6.00 -26.60 -13.13
C ALA A 340 -6.63 -27.85 -13.74
N LYS A 341 -5.99 -28.42 -14.77
CA LYS A 341 -6.44 -29.66 -15.40
C LYS A 341 -6.26 -30.81 -14.42
N VAL A 342 -7.26 -31.67 -14.28
CA VAL A 342 -7.27 -32.80 -13.31
C VAL A 342 -6.06 -33.71 -13.51
N ASN A 343 -5.67 -33.93 -14.77
CA ASN A 343 -4.60 -34.87 -15.14
C ASN A 343 -3.20 -34.23 -15.11
N ASN A 344 -3.11 -32.90 -15.17
CA ASN A 344 -1.83 -32.20 -15.13
C ASN A 344 -1.99 -30.85 -14.43
N LYS A 345 -1.48 -30.76 -13.19
CA LYS A 345 -1.58 -29.56 -12.36
C LYS A 345 -0.82 -28.35 -12.93
N ASN A 346 0.06 -28.58 -13.90
CA ASN A 346 0.87 -27.54 -14.55
C ASN A 346 0.15 -26.92 -15.77
N VAL A 347 -0.94 -27.51 -16.22
CA VAL A 347 -1.80 -26.98 -17.29
C VAL A 347 -3.08 -26.42 -16.66
N VAL A 348 -3.42 -25.18 -16.99
CA VAL A 348 -4.68 -24.53 -16.60
C VAL A 348 -5.58 -24.41 -17.82
N GLN A 349 -6.88 -24.54 -17.58
CA GLN A 349 -7.92 -24.45 -18.59
C GLN A 349 -9.03 -23.50 -18.12
N LEU A 350 -9.56 -22.69 -19.02
CA LEU A 350 -10.80 -21.94 -18.76
C LEU A 350 -11.97 -22.88 -19.06
N LYS A 351 -12.82 -23.15 -18.06
CA LYS A 351 -14.03 -23.96 -18.24
C LYS A 351 -15.22 -23.30 -17.55
N LEU A 352 -16.38 -23.38 -18.20
CA LEU A 352 -17.64 -22.97 -17.63
C LEU A 352 -18.25 -24.14 -16.82
N PRO A 353 -18.92 -23.87 -15.69
CA PRO A 353 -19.10 -22.56 -15.06
C PRO A 353 -17.79 -22.02 -14.44
N LEU A 354 -17.60 -20.70 -14.49
CA LEU A 354 -16.41 -20.06 -13.92
C LEU A 354 -16.32 -20.31 -12.41
N PRO A 355 -15.11 -20.52 -11.86
CA PRO A 355 -14.92 -20.65 -10.42
C PRO A 355 -15.42 -19.40 -9.68
N ALA A 356 -15.84 -19.62 -8.43
CA ALA A 356 -16.29 -18.54 -7.54
C ALA A 356 -15.20 -17.46 -7.40
N PRO A 357 -15.59 -16.18 -7.24
CA PRO A 357 -14.66 -15.09 -6.99
C PRO A 357 -13.68 -15.41 -5.87
N ILE A 358 -12.39 -15.15 -6.10
CA ILE A 358 -11.40 -15.29 -5.03
C ILE A 358 -11.54 -14.06 -4.15
N THR A 359 -12.34 -14.17 -3.09
CA THR A 359 -12.39 -13.16 -2.04
C THR A 359 -11.06 -13.18 -1.30
N TYR A 360 -10.33 -12.06 -1.35
CA TYR A 360 -9.15 -11.84 -0.53
C TYR A 360 -9.59 -11.73 0.94
N THR A 361 -9.81 -12.85 1.62
CA THR A 361 -9.84 -12.83 3.08
C THR A 361 -8.39 -12.66 3.53
N PRO A 362 -7.99 -11.52 4.11
CA PRO A 362 -6.66 -11.40 4.68
C PRO A 362 -6.54 -12.51 5.73
N LYS A 363 -5.65 -13.47 5.47
CA LYS A 363 -5.37 -14.52 6.44
C LYS A 363 -4.96 -13.84 7.73
N ARG A 364 -5.82 -13.90 8.76
CA ARG A 364 -5.42 -13.69 10.15
C ARG A 364 -4.25 -14.63 10.39
N LYS A 365 -3.03 -14.09 10.42
CA LYS A 365 -1.88 -14.81 10.95
C LYS A 365 -2.26 -15.14 12.40
N ARG A 366 -2.39 -16.44 12.69
CA ARG A 366 -2.40 -16.97 14.05
C ARG A 366 -1.01 -16.85 14.64
#